data_AF-A0A6P5RP60-F1
#
_entry.id   AF-A0A6P5RP60-F1
#
_cell.length_a   1.000
_cell.length_b   1.000
_cell.length_c   1.000
_cell.angle_alpha   90.00
_cell.angle_beta   90.00
_cell.angle_gamma   90.00
#
_symmetry.space_group_name_H-M   'P 1'
#
loop_
_entity.id
_entity.type
_entity.pdbx_description
1 polymer ?
#
loop_
_entity_poly.entity_id
_entity_poly.type
_entity_poly.pdbx_seq_one_letter_code
_entity_poly.pdbx_strand_id
1 'polypeptide(L)'
;FLTFLQIPKRTNWEEYIPQGSDQWESQMAVSQLFDERPVWPKDSLTELLVDKGFNFSDHLLRRLLSRVAYYFSRGPFLRFWIKKGYDPRKDPDSRIKLNLCEIIGFCPFSFGVSCRLKHRWEDICAFRVFPYKCHTTLQLFELGDDYIQEQIRKPPAQTICSVSFSK
;
A
#
# COMPACT_ATOMS: atom_id res chain seq x y z
N PHE A 1 4.94 28.20 -1.48
CA PHE A 1 4.59 27.83 -2.88
C PHE A 1 3.60 26.67 -2.87
N LEU A 2 2.29 26.98 -2.76
CA LEU A 2 1.20 26.01 -2.87
C LEU A 2 0.88 25.85 -4.35
N THR A 3 1.61 24.95 -5.04
CA THR A 3 1.18 24.53 -6.38
C THR A 3 -0.11 23.74 -6.21
N PHE A 4 -1.21 24.25 -6.80
CA PHE A 4 -2.46 23.53 -6.98
C PHE A 4 -2.17 22.27 -7.82
N LEU A 5 -1.77 21.18 -7.17
CA LEU A 5 -1.68 19.87 -7.79
C LEU A 5 -3.12 19.43 -8.05
N GLN A 6 -3.58 19.58 -9.30
CA GLN A 6 -4.89 19.10 -9.73
C GLN A 6 -4.97 17.59 -9.47
N ILE A 7 -6.00 17.19 -8.73
CA ILE A 7 -6.27 15.76 -8.48
C ILE A 7 -6.89 15.16 -9.74
N PRO A 8 -6.33 14.07 -10.29
CA PRO A 8 -6.92 13.40 -11.43
C PRO A 8 -8.34 12.92 -11.11
N LYS A 9 -9.28 13.17 -12.02
CA LYS A 9 -10.66 12.70 -11.88
C LYS A 9 -10.74 11.17 -12.01
N ARG A 10 -11.77 10.57 -11.41
CA ARG A 10 -12.08 9.15 -11.59
C ARG A 10 -12.19 8.85 -13.09
N THR A 11 -11.61 7.73 -13.50
CA THR A 11 -11.68 7.23 -14.88
C THR A 11 -12.64 6.04 -14.90
N ASN A 12 -13.61 6.04 -15.82
CA ASN A 12 -14.55 4.94 -16.03
C ASN A 12 -13.89 3.88 -16.92
N TRP A 13 -12.94 3.12 -16.37
CA TRP A 13 -12.22 2.09 -17.12
C TRP A 13 -13.14 0.92 -17.51
N GLU A 14 -14.27 0.78 -16.82
CA GLU A 14 -15.33 -0.22 -17.01
C GLU A 14 -15.97 -0.12 -18.40
N GLU A 15 -15.95 1.06 -19.03
CA GLU A 15 -16.52 1.28 -20.37
C GLU A 15 -15.59 0.80 -21.49
N TYR A 16 -14.28 0.68 -21.21
CA TYR A 16 -13.25 0.44 -22.22
C TYR A 16 -12.69 -0.99 -22.22
N ILE A 17 -13.04 -1.79 -21.22
CA ILE A 17 -12.54 -3.16 -21.08
C ILE A 17 -13.73 -4.11 -21.19
N PRO A 18 -13.72 -5.09 -22.11
CA PRO A 18 -14.77 -6.09 -22.21
C PRO A 18 -14.90 -6.89 -20.91
N GLN A 19 -16.12 -6.93 -20.35
CA GLN A 19 -16.44 -7.70 -19.17
C GLN A 19 -16.18 -9.19 -19.40
N GLY A 20 -15.56 -9.86 -18.43
CA GLY A 20 -15.22 -11.28 -18.50
C GLY A 20 -13.90 -11.60 -19.22
N SER A 21 -13.14 -10.59 -19.64
CA SER A 21 -11.75 -10.79 -20.10
C SER A 21 -10.79 -10.92 -18.92
N ASP A 22 -9.65 -11.60 -19.10
CA ASP A 22 -8.57 -11.66 -18.09
C ASP A 22 -8.12 -10.26 -17.63
N GLN A 23 -8.15 -9.29 -18.57
CA GLN A 23 -7.83 -7.90 -18.30
C GLN A 23 -8.88 -7.22 -17.42
N TRP A 24 -10.17 -7.57 -17.58
CA TRP A 24 -11.24 -7.10 -16.72
C TRP A 24 -11.07 -7.62 -15.30
N GLU A 25 -10.83 -8.91 -15.13
CA GLU A 25 -10.63 -9.53 -13.82
C GLU A 25 -9.42 -8.92 -13.09
N SER A 26 -8.31 -8.76 -13.80
CA SER A 26 -7.11 -8.09 -13.29
C SER A 26 -7.40 -6.65 -12.86
N GLN A 27 -8.15 -5.90 -13.67
CA GLN A 27 -8.47 -4.51 -13.37
C GLN A 27 -9.47 -4.39 -12.20
N MET A 28 -10.45 -5.28 -12.12
CA MET A 28 -11.40 -5.40 -11.03
C MET A 28 -10.69 -5.68 -9.70
N ALA A 29 -9.77 -6.65 -9.68
CA ALA A 29 -9.01 -6.99 -8.47
C ALA A 29 -8.25 -5.79 -7.91
N VAL A 30 -7.59 -5.01 -8.78
CA VAL A 30 -6.90 -3.78 -8.38
C VAL A 30 -7.89 -2.72 -7.92
N SER A 31 -9.02 -2.54 -8.61
CA SER A 31 -10.03 -1.53 -8.24
C SER A 31 -10.65 -1.79 -6.87
N GLN A 32 -10.95 -3.06 -6.55
CA GLN A 32 -11.54 -3.46 -5.27
C GLN A 32 -10.66 -3.07 -4.08
N LEU A 33 -9.33 -3.19 -4.20
CA LEU A 33 -8.39 -2.74 -3.17
C LEU A 33 -8.53 -1.23 -2.90
N PHE A 34 -8.76 -0.43 -3.95
CA PHE A 34 -8.98 1.02 -3.81
C PHE A 34 -10.39 1.39 -3.32
N ASP A 35 -11.36 0.47 -3.39
CA ASP A 35 -12.67 0.63 -2.77
C ASP A 35 -12.60 0.36 -1.27
N GLU A 36 -11.82 -0.62 -0.85
CA GLU A 36 -11.51 -0.89 0.57
C GLU A 36 -10.73 0.28 1.20
N ARG A 37 -9.70 0.79 0.50
CA ARG A 37 -8.89 1.90 1.01
C ARG A 37 -8.35 2.77 -0.13
N PRO A 38 -8.45 4.11 -0.04
CA PRO A 38 -8.04 4.98 -1.14
C PRO A 38 -6.52 5.18 -1.28
N VAL A 39 -5.69 4.67 -0.36
CA VAL A 39 -4.23 4.93 -0.33
C VAL A 39 -3.46 3.66 0.03
N TRP A 40 -2.56 3.24 -0.86
CA TRP A 40 -1.78 2.00 -0.72
C TRP A 40 -0.30 2.17 -1.07
N PRO A 41 0.64 1.54 -0.35
CA PRO A 41 2.01 1.36 -0.82
C PRO A 41 2.05 0.42 -2.03
N LYS A 42 3.06 0.59 -2.89
CA LYS A 42 3.25 -0.30 -4.05
C LYS A 42 3.46 -1.76 -3.61
N ASP A 43 4.21 -1.97 -2.53
CA ASP A 43 4.57 -3.31 -2.06
C ASP A 43 3.35 -4.05 -1.50
N SER A 44 2.56 -3.42 -0.63
CA SER A 44 1.31 -4.00 -0.12
C SER A 44 0.35 -4.41 -1.24
N LEU A 45 0.17 -3.56 -2.27
CA LEU A 45 -0.65 -3.92 -3.43
C LEU A 45 -0.14 -5.18 -4.12
N THR A 46 1.18 -5.30 -4.27
CA THR A 46 1.79 -6.43 -4.96
C THR A 46 1.57 -7.72 -4.17
N GLU A 47 1.80 -7.69 -2.85
CA GLU A 47 1.62 -8.84 -1.98
C GLU A 47 0.14 -9.26 -1.87
N LEU A 48 -0.78 -8.30 -1.71
CA LEU A 48 -2.22 -8.58 -1.66
C LEU A 48 -2.75 -9.17 -2.97
N LEU A 49 -2.25 -8.70 -4.12
CA LEU A 49 -2.63 -9.26 -5.41
C LEU A 49 -2.09 -10.68 -5.59
N VAL A 50 -0.87 -10.94 -5.13
CA VAL A 50 -0.28 -12.30 -5.13
C VAL A 50 -1.10 -13.25 -4.25
N ASP A 51 -1.51 -12.82 -3.07
CA ASP A 51 -2.37 -13.61 -2.18
C ASP A 51 -3.75 -13.89 -2.81
N LYS A 52 -4.27 -12.97 -3.64
CA LYS A 52 -5.49 -13.16 -4.45
C LYS A 52 -5.25 -13.99 -5.73
N GLY A 53 -4.05 -14.50 -5.96
CA GLY A 53 -3.70 -15.34 -7.12
C GLY A 53 -3.22 -14.58 -8.36
N PHE A 54 -3.05 -13.26 -8.27
CA PHE A 54 -2.57 -12.42 -9.37
C PHE A 54 -1.08 -12.12 -9.23
N ASN A 55 -0.28 -12.57 -10.20
CA ASN A 55 1.15 -12.24 -10.27
C ASN A 55 1.42 -11.35 -11.48
N PHE A 56 1.51 -10.03 -11.23
CA PHE A 56 1.74 -9.05 -12.29
C PHE A 56 3.22 -8.69 -12.41
N SER A 57 3.69 -8.51 -13.65
CA SER A 57 4.94 -7.80 -13.88
C SER A 57 4.82 -6.34 -13.45
N ASP A 58 5.94 -5.75 -13.05
CA ASP A 58 6.01 -4.36 -12.58
C ASP A 58 5.40 -3.35 -13.57
N HIS A 59 5.61 -3.59 -14.87
CA HIS A 59 5.04 -2.79 -15.95
C HIS A 59 3.51 -2.97 -16.06
N LEU A 60 3.02 -4.21 -15.98
CA LEU A 60 1.59 -4.50 -16.06
C LEU A 60 0.85 -3.90 -14.85
N LEU A 61 1.41 -4.04 -13.65
CA LEU A 61 0.84 -3.46 -12.44
C LEU A 61 0.73 -1.94 -12.55
N ARG A 62 1.79 -1.25 -13.00
CA ARG A 62 1.76 0.21 -13.25
C ARG A 62 0.69 0.61 -14.26
N ARG A 63 0.46 -0.21 -15.29
CA ARG A 63 -0.60 0.02 -16.30
C ARG A 63 -2.01 -0.15 -15.72
N LEU A 64 -2.22 -1.12 -14.83
CA LEU A 64 -3.50 -1.30 -14.15
C LEU A 64 -3.75 -0.17 -13.15
N LEU A 65 -2.73 0.21 -12.39
CA LEU A 65 -2.79 1.29 -11.41
C LEU A 65 -3.04 2.65 -12.06
N SER A 66 -2.44 2.95 -13.21
CA SER A 66 -2.64 4.24 -13.88
C SER A 66 -4.08 4.51 -14.32
N ARG A 67 -4.93 3.47 -14.39
CA ARG A 67 -6.37 3.60 -14.68
C ARG A 67 -7.16 4.05 -13.46
N VAL A 68 -6.89 3.48 -12.28
CA VAL A 68 -7.67 3.70 -11.04
C VAL A 68 -7.03 4.65 -10.05
N ALA A 69 -5.72 4.81 -10.11
CA ALA A 69 -4.92 5.51 -9.12
C ALA A 69 -3.89 6.45 -9.77
N TYR A 70 -3.31 7.31 -8.93
CA TYR A 70 -2.21 8.20 -9.25
C TYR A 70 -1.25 8.22 -8.06
N TYR A 71 -0.03 8.75 -8.23
CA TYR A 71 0.91 8.94 -7.15
C TYR A 71 1.50 10.35 -7.24
N PHE A 72 1.98 10.88 -6.12
CA PHE A 72 2.68 12.16 -6.13
C PHE A 72 4.13 11.95 -6.50
N SER A 73 4.68 12.80 -7.37
CA SER A 73 6.11 12.78 -7.70
C SER A 73 7.00 13.38 -6.62
N ARG A 74 6.43 14.09 -5.64
CA ARG A 74 7.13 14.77 -4.54
C ARG A 74 6.25 14.83 -3.27
N GLY A 75 6.90 15.01 -2.13
CA GLY A 75 6.23 15.21 -0.83
C GLY A 75 6.01 13.93 -0.04
N PRO A 76 5.28 14.00 1.10
CA PRO A 76 5.17 12.89 2.05
C PRO A 76 4.39 11.69 1.50
N PHE A 77 3.68 11.87 0.38
CA PHE A 77 2.87 10.85 -0.27
C PHE A 77 3.60 10.12 -1.42
N LEU A 78 4.89 10.36 -1.62
CA LEU A 78 5.66 9.87 -2.77
C LEU A 78 5.65 8.34 -2.94
N ARG A 79 5.51 7.60 -1.84
CA ARG A 79 5.56 6.13 -1.81
C ARG A 79 4.20 5.45 -2.00
N PHE A 80 3.13 6.22 -2.16
CA PHE A 80 1.76 5.70 -2.19
C PHE A 80 1.07 5.90 -3.53
N TRP A 81 0.31 4.88 -3.92
CA TRP A 81 -0.75 4.97 -4.91
C TRP A 81 -2.03 5.42 -4.24
N ILE A 82 -2.70 6.39 -4.86
CA ILE A 82 -3.86 7.08 -4.35
C ILE A 82 -4.97 6.97 -5.38
N LYS A 83 -6.17 6.61 -4.93
CA LYS A 83 -7.36 6.51 -5.78
C LYS A 83 -7.63 7.84 -6.49
N LYS A 84 -7.88 7.79 -7.80
CA LYS A 84 -8.28 9.00 -8.54
C LYS A 84 -9.59 9.56 -8.00
N GLY A 85 -9.66 10.89 -7.90
CA GLY A 85 -10.77 11.61 -7.29
C GLY A 85 -10.69 11.76 -5.76
N TYR A 86 -9.71 11.14 -5.10
CA TYR A 86 -9.48 11.29 -3.67
C TYR A 86 -8.26 12.19 -3.40
N ASP A 87 -8.38 13.20 -2.54
CA ASP A 87 -7.26 14.03 -2.10
C ASP A 87 -6.93 13.74 -0.63
N PRO A 88 -5.83 13.03 -0.33
CA PRO A 88 -5.50 12.72 1.06
C PRO A 88 -5.20 13.98 1.86
N ARG A 89 -4.81 15.10 1.23
CA ARG A 89 -4.50 16.35 1.96
C ARG A 89 -5.72 16.99 2.62
N LYS A 90 -6.92 16.65 2.16
CA LYS A 90 -8.19 17.17 2.70
C LYS A 90 -8.76 16.30 3.82
N ASP A 91 -8.39 15.02 3.88
CA ASP A 91 -8.83 14.10 4.92
C ASP A 91 -7.80 14.09 6.08
N PRO A 92 -8.12 14.62 7.27
CA PRO A 92 -7.23 14.55 8.42
C PRO A 92 -6.95 13.11 8.86
N ASP A 93 -7.88 12.17 8.65
CA ASP A 93 -7.69 10.75 8.98
C ASP A 93 -6.70 10.07 8.02
N SER A 94 -6.43 10.68 6.86
CA SER A 94 -5.38 10.19 5.98
C SER A 94 -4.01 10.18 6.66
N ARG A 95 -3.77 11.04 7.66
CA ARG A 95 -2.49 11.11 8.39
C ARG A 95 -2.17 9.82 9.11
N ILE A 96 -3.16 9.23 9.77
CA ILE A 96 -3.03 7.93 10.44
C ILE A 96 -2.86 6.82 9.39
N LYS A 97 -3.56 6.95 8.25
CA LYS A 97 -3.48 5.99 7.14
C LYS A 97 -2.14 5.99 6.39
N LEU A 98 -1.27 6.99 6.60
CA LEU A 98 0.03 7.10 5.94
C LEU A 98 1.18 6.55 6.78
N ASN A 99 0.93 6.14 8.01
CA ASN A 99 1.98 5.62 8.87
C ASN A 99 2.46 4.28 8.33
N LEU A 100 3.71 4.29 7.85
CA LEU A 100 4.43 3.11 7.40
C LEU A 100 5.19 2.53 8.58
N CYS A 101 5.14 1.22 8.71
CA CYS A 101 6.03 0.42 9.54
C CYS A 101 7.04 -0.25 8.60
N GLU A 102 8.33 0.00 8.80
CA GLU A 102 9.39 -0.69 8.07
C GLU A 102 9.93 -1.82 8.96
N ILE A 103 9.73 -3.06 8.53
CA ILE A 103 10.30 -4.25 9.17
C ILE A 103 11.60 -4.58 8.46
N ILE A 104 12.72 -4.51 9.19
CA ILE A 104 14.02 -4.93 8.71
C ILE A 104 14.11 -6.44 8.88
N GLY A 105 14.17 -7.14 7.75
CA GLY A 105 14.35 -8.57 7.73
C GLY A 105 15.80 -8.96 8.01
N PHE A 106 16.09 -9.70 9.07
CA PHE A 106 17.33 -10.46 9.21
C PHE A 106 17.32 -11.65 8.24
N CYS A 107 17.94 -11.47 7.07
CA CYS A 107 18.19 -12.55 6.13
C CYS A 107 19.57 -13.14 6.50
N PRO A 108 19.66 -14.36 7.07
CA PRO A 108 20.95 -14.95 7.43
C PRO A 108 21.69 -15.34 6.15
N PHE A 109 22.45 -14.41 5.59
CA PHE A 109 23.30 -14.61 4.42
C PHE A 109 24.40 -15.67 4.63
N SER A 110 24.50 -16.26 5.84
CA SER A 110 25.59 -17.15 6.27
C SER A 110 25.28 -18.64 6.21
N PHE A 111 24.05 -19.08 5.92
CA PHE A 111 23.77 -20.49 5.66
C PHE A 111 22.84 -20.59 4.46
N GLY A 112 23.29 -21.28 3.41
CA GLY A 112 22.64 -21.43 2.10
C GLY A 112 21.29 -22.16 2.08
N VAL A 113 20.46 -21.97 3.11
CA VAL A 113 19.05 -22.32 3.09
C VAL A 113 18.36 -21.27 2.24
N SER A 114 18.00 -21.64 1.02
CA SER A 114 17.14 -20.81 0.19
C SER A 114 15.88 -20.45 0.99
N CYS A 115 15.61 -19.16 1.20
CA CYS A 115 14.29 -18.66 1.59
C CYS A 115 13.30 -18.89 0.43
N ARG A 116 13.01 -20.15 0.12
CA ARG A 116 12.16 -20.58 -1.01
C ARG A 116 10.68 -20.54 -0.67
N LEU A 117 10.33 -20.42 0.61
CA LEU A 117 8.95 -20.30 1.06
C LEU A 117 8.60 -18.82 1.18
N LYS A 118 7.84 -18.32 0.19
CA LYS A 118 7.15 -17.04 0.32
C LYS A 118 6.02 -17.24 1.33
N HIS A 119 6.10 -16.53 2.45
CA HIS A 119 5.01 -16.51 3.41
C HIS A 119 3.85 -15.67 2.88
N ARG A 120 2.62 -16.01 3.29
CA ARG A 120 1.43 -15.21 2.95
C ARG A 120 1.52 -13.85 3.63
N TRP A 121 0.99 -12.81 2.99
CA TRP A 121 1.04 -11.46 3.55
C TRP A 121 0.36 -11.36 4.90
N GLU A 122 -0.77 -12.05 5.06
CA GLU A 122 -1.51 -12.12 6.33
C GLU A 122 -0.67 -12.66 7.49
N ASP A 123 0.21 -13.63 7.25
CA ASP A 123 1.04 -14.22 8.30
C ASP A 123 2.17 -13.27 8.72
N ILE A 124 2.71 -12.50 7.77
CA ILE A 124 3.69 -11.44 8.05
C ILE A 124 3.02 -10.32 8.85
N CYS A 125 1.84 -9.90 8.42
CA CYS A 125 1.02 -8.87 9.07
C CYS A 125 0.65 -9.23 10.51
N ALA A 126 0.38 -10.51 10.79
CA ALA A 126 0.06 -11.01 12.12
C ALA A 126 1.31 -11.37 12.96
N PHE A 127 2.53 -11.02 12.50
CA PHE A 127 3.80 -11.38 13.14
C PHE A 127 3.97 -12.89 13.42
N ARG A 128 3.26 -13.75 12.67
CA ARG A 128 3.37 -15.22 12.80
C ARG A 128 4.66 -15.75 12.18
N VAL A 129 5.13 -15.03 11.17
CA VAL A 129 6.35 -15.34 10.42
C VAL A 129 7.14 -14.07 10.18
N PHE A 130 8.45 -14.23 10.08
CA PHE A 130 9.35 -13.13 9.84
C PHE A 130 9.47 -12.86 8.32
N PRO A 131 9.51 -11.60 7.86
CA PRO A 131 9.62 -11.32 6.43
C PRO A 131 10.96 -11.81 5.87
N TYR A 132 10.92 -12.41 4.69
CA TYR A 132 12.11 -12.94 4.03
C TYR A 132 12.91 -11.86 3.28
N LYS A 133 12.27 -10.73 2.94
CA LYS A 133 12.93 -9.58 2.32
C LYS A 133 13.69 -8.79 3.38
N CYS A 134 14.88 -8.30 3.03
CA CYS A 134 15.69 -7.45 3.93
C CYS A 134 14.94 -6.20 4.39
N HIS A 135 13.98 -5.72 3.58
CA HIS A 135 13.12 -4.60 3.90
C HIS A 135 11.69 -4.91 3.48
N THR A 136 10.77 -4.82 4.42
CA THR A 136 9.33 -4.96 4.17
C THR A 136 8.64 -3.72 4.73
N THR A 137 7.91 -3.02 3.88
CA THR A 137 7.15 -1.84 4.30
C THR A 137 5.66 -2.20 4.35
N LEU A 138 5.06 -1.99 5.51
CA LEU A 138 3.63 -2.20 5.81
C LEU A 138 3.00 -0.86 6.16
N GLN A 139 1.71 -0.67 5.89
CA GLN A 139 0.96 0.35 6.62
C GLN A 139 0.57 -0.20 8.00
N LEU A 140 0.56 0.64 9.02
CA LEU A 140 0.26 0.23 10.40
C LEU A 140 -1.08 -0.53 10.57
N PHE A 141 -2.07 -0.23 9.75
CA PHE A 141 -3.37 -0.90 9.79
C PHE A 141 -3.32 -2.36 9.31
N GLU A 142 -2.31 -2.72 8.51
CA GLU A 142 -2.15 -4.08 8.01
C GLU A 142 -1.75 -5.02 9.15
N LEU A 143 -1.18 -4.49 10.25
CA LEU A 143 -0.75 -5.28 11.39
C LEU A 143 -1.95 -5.97 12.06
N GLY A 144 -1.95 -7.29 12.06
CA GLY A 144 -3.01 -8.12 12.65
C GLY A 144 -2.93 -8.28 14.17
N ASP A 145 -2.21 -7.40 14.86
CA ASP A 145 -2.03 -7.43 16.31
C ASP A 145 -3.03 -6.49 16.99
N ASP A 146 -3.94 -7.06 17.79
CA ASP A 146 -5.02 -6.33 18.45
C ASP A 146 -4.51 -5.23 19.37
N TYR A 147 -3.42 -5.48 20.09
CA TYR A 147 -2.83 -4.50 20.99
C TYR A 147 -2.28 -3.31 20.20
N ILE A 148 -1.53 -3.56 19.13
CA ILE A 148 -0.99 -2.51 18.26
C ILE A 148 -2.14 -1.71 17.62
N GLN A 149 -3.20 -2.37 17.15
CA GLN A 149 -4.38 -1.69 16.59
C GLN A 149 -5.08 -0.80 17.62
N GLU A 150 -5.22 -1.25 18.87
CA GLU A 150 -5.74 -0.41 19.95
C GLU A 150 -4.87 0.81 20.20
N GLN A 151 -3.53 0.67 20.21
CA GLN A 151 -2.63 1.81 20.39
C GLN A 151 -2.72 2.81 19.23
N ILE A 152 -2.89 2.34 17.99
CA ILE A 152 -3.05 3.21 16.81
C ILE A 152 -4.36 4.00 16.88
N ARG A 153 -5.43 3.38 17.39
CA ARG A 153 -6.76 4.02 17.51
C ARG A 153 -6.82 5.08 18.61
N LYS A 154 -5.88 5.07 19.57
CA LYS A 154 -5.86 6.09 20.62
C LYS A 154 -5.67 7.47 20.00
N PRO A 155 -6.44 8.48 20.44
CA PRO A 155 -6.27 9.83 19.94
C PRO A 155 -4.84 10.31 20.22
N PRO A 156 -4.18 10.98 19.26
CA PRO A 156 -2.82 11.43 19.44
C PRO A 156 -2.74 12.41 20.62
N ALA A 157 -1.83 12.15 21.55
CA ALA A 157 -1.60 13.01 22.72
C ALA A 157 -1.10 14.42 22.33
N GLN A 158 -0.62 14.58 21.09
CA GLN A 158 -0.13 15.84 20.56
C GLN A 158 -0.91 16.23 19.31
N THR A 159 -1.47 17.44 19.32
CA THR A 159 -2.24 18.01 18.21
C THR A 159 -1.36 18.56 17.09
N ILE A 160 -0.04 18.61 17.30
CA ILE A 160 0.94 19.23 16.41
C ILE A 160 2.00 18.19 16.03
N CYS A 161 2.19 17.95 14.74
CA CYS A 161 3.28 17.12 14.25
C CYS A 161 4.61 17.89 14.36
N SER A 162 5.51 17.46 15.25
CA SER A 162 6.90 17.92 15.22
C SER A 162 7.64 17.22 14.09
N VAL A 163 8.33 17.98 13.23
CA VAL A 163 9.24 17.39 12.23
C VAL A 163 10.43 16.79 12.98
N SER A 164 10.43 15.48 13.17
CA SER A 164 11.58 14.76 13.71
C SER A 164 12.57 14.49 12.58
N PHE A 165 13.62 15.30 12.52
CA PHE A 165 14.82 14.96 11.75
C PHE A 165 15.59 13.89 12.53
N SER A 166 15.61 12.65 12.03
CA SER A 166 16.57 11.65 12.49
C SER A 166 17.97 12.10 12.08
N LYS A 167 18.87 12.24 13.06
CA LYS A 167 20.30 12.49 12.85
C LYS A 167 21.01 11.25 12.32
#